data_AF-C5KQL0-F1
#
_entry.id   AF-C5KQL0-F1
#
_cell.length_a   1.000
_cell.length_b   1.000
_cell.length_c   1.000
_cell.angle_alpha   90.00
_cell.angle_beta   90.00
_cell.angle_gamma   90.00
#
_symmetry.space_group_name_H-M   'P 1'
#
loop_
_entity.id
_entity.type
_entity.pdbx_description
1 polymer ?
#
loop_
_entity_poly.entity_id
_entity_poly.type
_entity_poly.pdbx_seq_one_letter_code
_entity_poly.pdbx_strand_id
1 'polypeptide(L)'
;TDATILLSKKINDMQSYILGVLEEHDPENDWMVRAVLRRCVPRLLLVHCGLDKIVENTPEAYLNAMVATWIADEFVYSNGLQTSEFGFFQFMRSLEEKSEGEVTPSTM
;
A
#
# COMPACT_ATOMS: atom_id res chain seq x y z
N THR A 1 21.28 13.68 10.86
CA THR A 1 20.36 14.07 11.95
C THR A 1 19.70 12.79 12.44
N ASP A 2 19.78 12.50 13.74
CA ASP A 2 19.34 11.24 14.35
C ASP A 2 17.88 10.84 14.00
N ALA A 3 16.99 11.84 13.93
CA ALA A 3 15.58 11.65 13.59
C ALA A 3 15.33 11.00 12.20
N THR A 4 16.13 11.34 11.19
CA THR A 4 15.98 10.76 9.83
C THR A 4 16.31 9.26 9.83
N ILE A 5 17.31 8.87 10.62
CA ILE A 5 17.72 7.46 10.75
C ILE A 5 16.64 6.67 11.46
N LEU A 6 16.08 7.22 12.55
CA LEU A 6 15.00 6.57 13.30
C LEU A 6 13.73 6.38 12.45
N LEU A 7 13.36 7.40 11.67
CA LEU A 7 12.21 7.32 10.77
C LEU A 7 12.40 6.26 9.68
N SER A 8 13.53 6.31 8.97
CA SER A 8 13.82 5.34 7.91
C SER A 8 13.86 3.91 8.46
N LYS A 9 14.49 3.70 9.62
CA LYS A 9 14.49 2.40 10.29
C LYS A 9 13.07 1.91 10.57
N LYS A 10 12.21 2.77 11.13
CA LYS A 10 10.83 2.41 11.47
C LYS A 10 10.00 2.04 10.24
N ILE A 11 10.12 2.80 9.15
CA ILE A 11 9.45 2.52 7.88
C ILE A 11 9.92 1.16 7.35
N ASN A 12 11.23 0.93 7.30
CA ASN A 12 11.80 -0.31 6.77
C ASN A 12 11.37 -1.53 7.60
N ASP A 13 11.42 -1.43 8.94
CA ASP A 13 10.98 -2.50 9.84
C ASP A 13 9.49 -2.84 9.59
N MET A 14 8.65 -1.82 9.38
CA MET A 14 7.23 -2.01 9.08
C MET A 14 6.99 -2.58 7.68
N GLN A 15 7.71 -2.08 6.67
CA GLN A 15 7.67 -2.59 5.31
C GLN A 15 8.02 -4.08 5.27
N SER A 16 9.09 -4.49 5.96
CA SER A 16 9.50 -5.91 6.02
C SER A 16 8.44 -6.78 6.67
N TYR A 17 7.79 -6.30 7.74
CA TYR A 17 6.67 -7.02 8.36
C TYR A 17 5.50 -7.21 7.39
N ILE A 18 5.08 -6.14 6.71
CA ILE A 18 3.95 -6.20 5.77
C ILE A 18 4.29 -7.09 4.57
N LEU A 19 5.52 -7.01 4.05
CA LEU A 19 5.95 -7.83 2.92
C LEU A 19 5.86 -9.33 3.25
N GLY A 20 6.29 -9.74 4.45
CA GLY A 20 6.16 -11.13 4.89
C GLY A 20 4.71 -11.61 5.03
N VAL A 21 3.77 -10.72 5.35
CA VAL A 21 2.33 -11.04 5.35
C VAL A 21 1.80 -11.17 3.91
N LEU A 22 2.25 -10.30 3.00
CA LEU A 22 1.81 -10.31 1.60
C LEU A 22 2.32 -11.49 0.78
N GLU A 23 3.40 -12.15 1.19
CA GLU A 23 3.91 -13.36 0.52
C GLU A 23 2.90 -14.52 0.51
N GLU A 24 1.91 -14.50 1.41
CA GLU A 24 0.84 -15.50 1.47
C GLU A 24 -0.42 -15.08 0.68
N HIS A 25 -0.46 -13.86 0.13
CA HIS A 25 -1.63 -13.28 -0.52
C HIS A 25 -1.48 -13.21 -2.05
N ASP A 26 -2.56 -13.53 -2.77
CA ASP A 26 -2.64 -13.36 -4.24
C ASP A 26 -2.94 -11.88 -4.58
N PRO A 27 -2.01 -11.15 -5.22
CA PRO A 27 -2.19 -9.74 -5.53
C PRO A 27 -3.29 -9.46 -6.56
N GLU A 28 -3.73 -10.46 -7.33
CA GLU A 28 -4.73 -10.27 -8.37
C GLU A 28 -6.14 -10.15 -7.79
N ASN A 29 -6.43 -10.91 -6.72
CA ASN A 29 -7.76 -11.03 -6.13
C ASN A 29 -7.92 -10.36 -4.76
N ASP A 30 -6.83 -9.85 -4.18
CA ASP A 30 -6.86 -9.20 -2.89
C ASP A 30 -7.35 -7.73 -2.98
N TRP A 31 -8.42 -7.42 -2.25
CA TRP A 31 -9.04 -6.09 -2.25
C TRP A 31 -8.07 -5.00 -1.77
N MET A 32 -7.25 -5.32 -0.76
CA MET A 32 -6.32 -4.39 -0.12
C MET A 32 -5.19 -4.08 -1.09
N VAL A 33 -4.62 -5.10 -1.73
CA VAL A 33 -3.58 -4.92 -2.76
C VAL A 33 -4.09 -3.99 -3.86
N ARG A 34 -5.27 -4.26 -4.41
CA ARG A 34 -5.84 -3.44 -5.49
C ARG A 34 -6.16 -2.02 -5.04
N ALA A 35 -6.70 -1.85 -3.82
CA ALA A 35 -6.99 -0.54 -3.25
C ALA A 35 -5.71 0.30 -3.07
N VAL A 36 -4.64 -0.31 -2.57
CA VAL A 36 -3.36 0.37 -2.39
C VAL A 36 -2.69 0.67 -3.73
N LEU A 37 -2.70 -0.26 -4.69
CA LEU A 37 -2.11 -0.02 -6.01
C LEU A 37 -2.79 1.15 -6.73
N ARG A 38 -4.10 1.37 -6.57
CA ARG A 38 -4.78 2.57 -7.12
C ARG A 38 -4.27 3.89 -6.53
N ARG A 39 -3.76 3.88 -5.30
CA ARG A 39 -3.22 5.06 -4.61
C ARG A 39 -1.72 5.23 -4.87
N CYS A 40 -1.00 4.13 -4.96
CA CYS A 40 0.45 4.10 -5.17
C CYS A 40 0.82 4.38 -6.63
N VAL A 41 0.07 3.85 -7.59
CA VAL A 41 0.36 4.00 -9.02
C VAL A 41 -0.03 5.41 -9.48
N PRO A 42 0.86 6.11 -10.22
CA PRO A 42 0.55 7.41 -10.81
C PRO A 42 -0.76 7.41 -11.62
N ARG A 43 -1.63 8.39 -11.37
CA ARG A 43 -2.94 8.53 -12.06
C ARG A 43 -2.84 8.45 -13.58
N LEU A 44 -1.76 8.98 -14.16
CA LEU A 44 -1.54 8.94 -15.60
C LEU A 44 -1.45 7.51 -16.14
N LEU A 45 -0.73 6.62 -15.44
CA LEU A 45 -0.63 5.21 -15.81
C LEU A 45 -1.96 4.48 -15.62
N LEU A 46 -2.69 4.79 -14.54
CA LEU A 46 -4.03 4.24 -14.32
C LEU A 46 -5.01 4.62 -15.45
N VAL A 47 -4.93 5.85 -15.95
CA VAL A 47 -5.79 6.35 -17.04
C VAL A 47 -5.42 5.70 -18.38
N HIS A 48 -4.13 5.52 -18.68
CA HIS A 48 -3.70 5.00 -19.98
C HIS A 48 -3.69 3.48 -20.08
N CYS A 49 -3.27 2.80 -19.01
CA CYS A 49 -3.10 1.34 -19.00
C CYS A 49 -4.25 0.63 -18.29
N GLY A 50 -4.88 1.26 -17.29
CA GLY A 50 -5.79 0.58 -16.37
C GLY A 50 -5.03 -0.26 -15.34
N LEU A 51 -5.66 -0.50 -14.19
CA LEU A 51 -5.03 -1.26 -13.10
C LEU A 51 -4.77 -2.72 -13.48
N ASP A 52 -5.72 -3.37 -14.16
CA ASP A 52 -5.63 -4.81 -14.47
C ASP A 52 -4.42 -5.13 -15.35
N LYS A 53 -4.18 -4.33 -16.39
CA LYS A 53 -3.00 -4.50 -17.25
C LYS A 53 -1.70 -4.24 -16.49
N ILE A 54 -1.69 -3.31 -15.54
CA ILE A 54 -0.48 -3.03 -14.74
C ILE A 54 -0.17 -4.23 -13.86
N VAL A 55 -1.18 -4.83 -13.23
CA VAL A 55 -1.02 -6.04 -12.40
C VAL A 55 -0.55 -7.21 -13.26
N GLU A 56 -1.19 -7.47 -14.40
CA GLU A 56 -0.83 -8.59 -15.30
C GLU A 56 0.61 -8.49 -15.84
N ASN A 57 1.08 -7.28 -16.15
CA ASN A 57 2.40 -7.07 -16.76
C ASN A 57 3.54 -6.87 -15.75
N THR A 58 3.23 -6.81 -14.45
CA THR A 58 4.23 -6.55 -13.39
C THR A 58 4.44 -7.81 -12.55
N PRO A 59 5.69 -8.24 -12.29
CA PRO A 59 5.91 -9.40 -11.44
C PRO A 59 5.40 -9.14 -10.01
N GLU A 60 4.78 -10.16 -9.43
CA GLU A 60 4.15 -10.14 -8.10
C GLU A 60 5.05 -9.56 -7.00
N ALA A 61 6.34 -9.94 -6.97
CA ALA A 61 7.28 -9.42 -5.99
C ALA A 61 7.39 -7.89 -5.98
N TYR A 62 7.25 -7.24 -7.15
CA TYR A 62 7.26 -5.78 -7.24
C TYR A 62 5.95 -5.18 -6.76
N LEU A 63 4.81 -5.81 -7.07
CA LEU A 63 3.50 -5.37 -6.59
C LEU A 63 3.46 -5.41 -5.05
N ASN A 64 3.90 -6.51 -4.45
CA ASN A 64 3.95 -6.69 -3.00
C ASN A 64 4.90 -5.69 -2.35
N ALA A 65 6.08 -5.45 -2.94
CA ALA A 65 7.01 -4.44 -2.45
C ALA A 65 6.41 -3.02 -2.50
N MET A 66 5.71 -2.66 -3.59
CA MET A 66 5.05 -1.36 -3.72
C MET A 66 3.95 -1.17 -2.68
N VAL A 67 3.11 -2.18 -2.49
CA VAL A 67 2.02 -2.14 -1.49
C VAL A 67 2.59 -2.05 -0.08
N ALA A 68 3.56 -2.90 0.27
CA ALA A 68 4.19 -2.89 1.59
C ALA A 68 4.83 -1.53 1.90
N THR A 69 5.55 -0.95 0.92
CA THR A 69 6.19 0.36 1.06
C THR A 69 5.15 1.46 1.28
N TRP A 70 4.10 1.49 0.45
CA TRP A 70 3.06 2.50 0.56
C TRP A 70 2.32 2.45 1.90
N ILE A 71 1.95 1.24 2.36
CA ILE A 71 1.27 1.07 3.65
C ILE A 71 2.19 1.51 4.80
N ALA A 72 3.46 1.09 4.79
CA ALA A 72 4.42 1.44 5.82
C ALA A 72 4.64 2.95 5.91
N ASP A 73 4.86 3.59 4.76
CA ASP A 73 5.05 5.04 4.66
C ASP A 73 3.81 5.77 5.17
N GLU A 74 2.64 5.50 4.60
CA GLU A 74 1.41 6.22 4.92
C GLU A 74 1.05 6.07 6.41
N PHE A 75 1.22 4.88 6.96
CA PHE A 75 0.94 4.62 8.37
C PHE A 75 1.91 5.36 9.30
N VAL A 76 3.22 5.28 9.05
CA VAL A 76 4.25 5.91 9.90
C VAL A 76 4.20 7.42 9.79
N TYR A 77 3.98 7.99 8.59
CA TYR A 77 3.83 9.43 8.43
C TYR A 77 2.54 9.95 9.08
N SER A 78 1.44 9.20 9.03
CA SER A 78 0.17 9.62 9.64
C SER A 78 0.13 9.49 11.16
N ASN A 79 0.79 8.48 11.73
CA ASN A 79 0.71 8.15 13.16
C ASN A 79 1.99 8.50 13.94
N GLY A 80 3.07 8.87 13.25
CA GLY A 80 4.37 9.17 13.84
C GLY A 80 5.18 7.92 14.21
N LEU A 81 6.26 8.11 14.98
CA LEU A 81 7.20 7.03 15.33
C LEU A 81 6.67 6.06 16.41
N GLN A 82 5.71 6.52 17.23
CA GLN A 82 5.12 5.74 18.33
C GLN A 82 3.86 5.02 17.87
N THR A 83 4.04 4.03 17.00
CA THR A 83 2.92 3.25 16.44
C THR A 83 2.58 2.05 17.33
N SER A 84 1.29 1.72 17.42
CA SER A 84 0.78 0.52 18.11
C SER A 84 0.07 -0.41 17.12
N GLU A 85 -0.03 -1.70 17.46
CA GLU A 85 -0.78 -2.70 16.68
C GLU A 85 -2.25 -2.30 16.52
N PHE A 86 -2.87 -1.76 17.58
CA PHE A 86 -4.23 -1.25 17.52
C PHE A 86 -4.37 -0.04 16.58
N GLY A 87 -3.37 0.84 16.54
CA GLY A 87 -3.32 1.94 15.58
C GLY A 87 -3.23 1.44 14.15
N PHE A 88 -2.44 0.39 13.91
CA PHE A 88 -2.35 -0.25 12.60
C PHE A 88 -3.69 -0.86 12.17
N PHE A 89 -4.37 -1.56 13.08
CA PHE A 89 -5.72 -2.09 12.82
C PHE A 89 -6.71 -0.99 12.44
N GLN A 90 -6.73 0.14 13.15
CA GLN A 90 -7.59 1.28 12.81
C GLN A 90 -7.25 1.87 11.44
N PHE A 91 -5.96 1.98 11.12
CA PHE A 91 -5.49 2.44 9.81
C PHE A 91 -5.99 1.53 8.68
N MET A 92 -5.83 0.22 8.83
CA MET A 92 -6.27 -0.77 7.83
C MET A 92 -7.78 -0.75 7.65
N ARG A 93 -8.55 -0.62 8.73
CA ARG A 93 -10.00 -0.47 8.66
C ARG A 93 -10.41 0.82 7.93
N SER A 94 -9.74 1.94 8.20
CA SER A 94 -9.99 3.19 7.48
C SER A 94 -9.64 3.08 5.99
N LEU A 95 -8.60 2.32 5.65
CA LEU A 95 -8.22 2.04 4.26
C LEU A 95 -9.30 1.22 3.55
N GLU A 96 -9.85 0.20 4.20
CA GLU A 96 -10.97 -0.62 3.69
C GLU A 96 -12.20 0.24 3.39
N GLU A 97 -12.66 1.02 4.37
CA GLU A 97 -13.83 1.91 4.24
C GLU A 97 -13.67 2.92 3.07
N LYS A 98 -12.44 3.44 2.85
CA LYS A 98 -12.16 4.35 1.73
C LYS A 98 -12.10 3.65 0.38
N SER A 99 -11.74 2.37 0.34
CA SER A 99 -11.60 1.60 -0.90
C SER A 99 -12.95 1.29 -1.56
N GLU A 100 -14.02 1.15 -0.77
CA GLU A 100 -15.37 0.87 -1.24
C GLU A 100 -15.97 2.00 -2.09
N GLY A 101 -15.46 3.24 -1.95
CA GLY A 101 -15.94 4.42 -2.69
C GLY A 101 -15.13 4.79 -3.94
N GLU A 102 -14.00 4.13 -4.22
CA GLU A 102 -13.10 4.50 -5.31
C GLU A 102 -13.47 3.83 -6.63
N VAL A 103 -14.36 4.47 -7.39
CA VAL A 103 -14.57 4.16 -8.81
C VAL A 103 -13.41 4.69 -9.66
N THR A 104 -12.86 3.83 -10.52
CA THR A 104 -11.79 4.19 -11.44
C THR A 104 -12.25 5.28 -12.43
N PRO A 105 -11.41 6.29 -12.76
CA PRO A 105 -11.80 7.36 -13.69
C PRO A 105 -12.02 6.92 -15.14
N SER A 106 -11.86 5.63 -15.47
CA SER A 106 -12.00 5.11 -16.83
C SER A 106 -13.47 4.98 -17.30
N THR A 107 -14.44 5.43 -16.50
CA THR A 107 -15.87 5.45 -16.84
C THR A 107 -16.44 6.88 -16.96
N MET A 108 -15.59 7.91 -17.05
CA MET A 108 -16.02 9.26 -17.46
C MET A 108 -15.53 9.60 -18.86
#